data_AF-Q2J7J2-F1
#
_entry.id   AF-Q2J7J2-F1
#
_cell.length_a   1.000
_cell.length_b   1.000
_cell.length_c   1.000
_cell.angle_alpha   90.00
_cell.angle_beta   90.00
_cell.angle_gamma   90.00
#
_symmetry.space_group_name_H-M   'P 1'
#
loop_
_entity.id
_entity.type
_entity.pdbx_description
1 polymer ?
#
loop_
_entity_poly.entity_id
_entity_poly.type
_entity_poly.pdbx_seq_one_letter_code
_entity_poly.pdbx_strand_id
1 'polypeptide(L)'
;MTAPHEPDRVDLLRTLLDGCFKVGVRHPADLASYPEARPMLDMLSPPHPGLSEHRRALAAHRMILTAVQALGSPRGDAAAALLGLVPGRSGTAATRTARRDEAAAHYGGISADWFQRRHEAGVTLALAMELDQQLRGQEGTTRTDPQRRSRAMTPPPPAASFQPRPTPTKTPTGQP
;
A
#
# COMPACT_ATOMS: atom_id res chain seq x y z
N MET A 1 -1.82 -39.50 8.77
CA MET A 1 -2.80 -38.44 9.07
C MET A 1 -2.19 -37.12 8.68
N THR A 2 -2.45 -36.65 7.46
CA THR A 2 -1.99 -35.35 6.95
C THR A 2 -2.85 -34.26 7.59
N ALA A 3 -2.23 -33.31 8.27
CA ALA A 3 -2.93 -32.15 8.80
C ALA A 3 -3.67 -31.41 7.67
N PRO A 4 -4.87 -30.84 7.92
CA PRO A 4 -5.56 -30.04 6.92
C PRO A 4 -4.63 -28.92 6.45
N HIS A 5 -4.38 -28.86 5.15
CA HIS A 5 -3.52 -27.86 4.53
C HIS A 5 -4.25 -26.53 4.64
N GLU A 6 -3.86 -25.71 5.63
CA GLU A 6 -4.33 -24.33 5.74
C GLU A 6 -4.01 -23.65 4.41
N PRO A 7 -5.00 -23.05 3.72
CA PRO A 7 -4.73 -22.40 2.44
C PRO A 7 -3.65 -21.34 2.64
N ASP A 8 -2.63 -21.35 1.77
CA ASP A 8 -1.59 -20.33 1.80
C ASP A 8 -2.24 -18.95 1.75
N ARG A 9 -1.90 -18.08 2.70
CA ARG A 9 -2.46 -16.73 2.83
C ARG A 9 -2.26 -15.94 1.53
N VAL A 10 -1.18 -16.19 0.80
CA VAL A 10 -0.93 -15.59 -0.52
C VAL A 10 -1.98 -16.04 -1.53
N ASP A 11 -2.33 -17.33 -1.59
CA ASP A 11 -3.36 -17.83 -2.50
C ASP A 11 -4.76 -17.33 -2.15
N LEU A 12 -5.04 -17.17 -0.85
CA LEU A 12 -6.26 -16.51 -0.40
C LEU A 12 -6.29 -15.05 -0.86
N LEU A 13 -5.22 -14.28 -0.64
CA LEU A 13 -5.11 -12.89 -1.11
C LEU A 13 -5.29 -12.78 -2.63
N ARG A 14 -4.74 -13.71 -3.42
CA ARG A 14 -4.95 -13.75 -4.88
C ARG A 14 -6.41 -13.93 -5.25
N THR A 15 -7.12 -14.82 -4.55
CA THR A 15 -8.55 -15.04 -4.76
C THR A 15 -9.36 -13.79 -4.43
N LEU A 16 -9.02 -13.11 -3.32
CA LEU A 16 -9.68 -11.87 -2.92
C LEU A 16 -9.40 -10.71 -3.88
N LEU A 17 -8.18 -10.63 -4.42
CA LEU A 17 -7.81 -9.65 -5.43
C LEU A 17 -8.63 -9.80 -6.71
N ASP A 18 -8.97 -11.02 -7.14
CA ASP A 18 -9.84 -11.23 -8.30
C ASP A 18 -11.23 -10.59 -8.09
N GLY A 19 -11.79 -10.75 -6.88
CA GLY A 19 -13.01 -10.09 -6.46
C GLY A 19 -12.90 -8.56 -6.56
N CYS A 20 -11.80 -7.99 -6.07
CA CYS A 20 -11.52 -6.55 -6.20
C CYS A 20 -11.35 -6.11 -7.66
N PHE A 21 -10.69 -6.89 -8.52
CA PHE A 21 -10.52 -6.57 -9.94
C PHE A 21 -11.83 -6.62 -10.72
N LYS A 22 -12.78 -7.47 -10.31
CA LYS A 22 -14.10 -7.57 -10.91
C LYS A 22 -14.91 -6.28 -10.73
N VAL A 23 -14.94 -5.75 -9.51
CA VAL A 23 -15.75 -4.55 -9.18
C VAL A 23 -14.98 -3.24 -9.41
N GLY A 24 -13.65 -3.27 -9.25
CA GLY A 24 -12.84 -2.06 -9.14
C GLY A 24 -12.99 -1.43 -7.76
N VAL A 25 -11.89 -1.00 -7.16
CA VAL A 25 -11.83 -0.42 -5.82
C VAL A 25 -11.11 0.91 -5.93
N ARG A 26 -11.84 1.96 -6.33
CA ARG A 26 -11.28 3.29 -6.61
C ARG A 26 -11.14 4.11 -5.34
N HIS A 27 -12.07 3.89 -4.42
CA HIS A 27 -12.21 4.63 -3.20
C HIS A 27 -12.26 3.67 -2.01
N PRO A 28 -11.87 4.13 -0.80
CA PRO A 28 -11.99 3.31 0.40
C PRO A 28 -13.40 2.75 0.61
N ALA A 29 -14.44 3.54 0.34
CA ALA A 29 -15.83 3.13 0.51
C ALA A 29 -16.19 1.87 -0.30
N ASP A 30 -15.57 1.68 -1.47
CA ASP A 30 -15.83 0.54 -2.36
C ASP A 30 -15.50 -0.81 -1.69
N LEU A 31 -14.46 -0.84 -0.85
CA LEU A 31 -14.10 -2.03 -0.06
C LEU A 31 -15.19 -2.42 0.94
N ALA A 32 -15.92 -1.44 1.46
CA ALA A 32 -16.99 -1.67 2.41
C ALA A 32 -18.32 -1.97 1.71
N SER A 33 -18.58 -1.31 0.57
CA SER A 33 -19.86 -1.35 -0.14
C SER A 33 -20.00 -2.53 -1.10
N TYR A 34 -18.92 -3.05 -1.68
CA TYR A 34 -19.00 -4.15 -2.64
C TYR A 34 -18.85 -5.52 -1.94
N PRO A 35 -19.82 -6.45 -2.10
CA PRO A 35 -19.74 -7.78 -1.52
C PRO A 35 -18.48 -8.55 -1.92
N GLU A 36 -18.03 -8.41 -3.17
CA GLU A 36 -16.82 -9.09 -3.67
C GLU A 36 -15.52 -8.54 -3.09
N ALA A 37 -15.50 -7.28 -2.64
CA ALA A 37 -14.34 -6.66 -2.03
C ALA A 37 -14.33 -6.77 -0.50
N ARG A 38 -15.48 -7.13 0.10
CA ARG A 38 -15.65 -7.19 1.55
C ARG A 38 -14.69 -8.15 2.25
N PRO A 39 -14.42 -9.37 1.74
CA PRO A 39 -13.48 -10.26 2.40
C PRO A 39 -12.04 -9.72 2.37
N MET A 40 -11.67 -8.93 1.35
CA MET A 40 -10.38 -8.23 1.32
C MET A 40 -10.30 -7.20 2.46
N LEU A 41 -11.36 -6.42 2.67
CA LEU A 41 -11.42 -5.49 3.80
C LEU A 41 -11.26 -6.21 5.15
N ASP A 42 -11.99 -7.30 5.35
CA ASP A 42 -11.95 -8.06 6.59
C ASP A 42 -10.58 -8.73 6.82
N MET A 43 -9.88 -9.11 5.76
CA MET A 43 -8.51 -9.62 5.84
C MET A 43 -7.48 -8.53 6.15
N LEU A 44 -7.50 -7.40 5.42
CA LEU A 44 -6.49 -6.35 5.56
C LEU A 44 -6.69 -5.48 6.80
N SER A 45 -7.92 -5.32 7.24
CA SER A 45 -8.26 -4.55 8.44
C SER A 45 -9.42 -5.23 9.16
N PRO A 46 -9.15 -6.25 10.01
CA PRO A 46 -10.19 -7.01 10.70
C PRO A 46 -11.13 -6.13 11.53
N PRO A 47 -12.38 -6.58 11.77
CA PRO A 47 -13.30 -5.89 12.67
C PRO A 47 -12.67 -5.69 14.05
N HIS A 48 -12.64 -4.45 14.54
CA HIS A 48 -12.08 -4.12 15.84
C HIS A 48 -13.03 -3.22 16.63
N PRO A 49 -13.32 -3.52 17.91
CA PRO A 49 -14.14 -2.65 18.74
C PRO A 49 -13.51 -1.26 18.85
N GLY A 50 -14.27 -0.22 18.52
CA GLY A 50 -13.81 1.17 18.55
C GLY A 50 -13.19 1.69 17.24
N LEU A 51 -13.06 0.87 16.20
CA LEU A 51 -12.68 1.33 14.86
C LEU A 51 -13.90 1.35 13.94
N SER A 52 -14.25 2.54 13.41
CA SER A 52 -15.35 2.65 12.46
C SER A 52 -15.02 1.94 11.14
N GLU A 53 -16.05 1.46 10.45
CA GLU A 53 -15.93 0.82 9.15
C GLU A 53 -15.21 1.71 8.13
N HIS A 54 -15.52 3.01 8.11
CA HIS A 54 -14.83 3.99 7.27
C HIS A 54 -13.32 4.02 7.54
N ARG A 55 -12.89 3.98 8.81
CA ARG A 55 -11.46 3.95 9.17
C ARG A 55 -10.79 2.64 8.75
N ARG A 56 -11.47 1.51 8.90
CA ARG A 56 -11.01 0.20 8.41
C ARG A 56 -10.79 0.23 6.91
N ALA A 57 -11.79 0.72 6.18
CA ALA A 57 -11.75 0.83 4.73
C ALA A 57 -10.62 1.76 4.26
N LEU A 58 -10.42 2.90 4.94
CA LEU A 58 -9.31 3.81 4.66
C LEU A 58 -7.94 3.15 4.92
N ALA A 59 -7.80 2.40 6.01
CA ALA A 59 -6.56 1.71 6.33
C ALA A 59 -6.23 0.61 5.30
N ALA A 60 -7.21 -0.24 4.97
CA ALA A 60 -7.07 -1.30 3.97
C ALA A 60 -6.74 -0.71 2.58
N HIS A 61 -7.44 0.34 2.14
CA HIS A 61 -7.18 0.99 0.87
C HIS A 61 -5.78 1.60 0.79
N ARG A 62 -5.28 2.18 1.89
CA ARG A 62 -3.90 2.68 1.96
C ARG A 62 -2.88 1.55 1.83
N MET A 63 -3.12 0.41 2.47
CA MET A 63 -2.26 -0.77 2.35
C MET A 63 -2.18 -1.26 0.90
N ILE A 64 -3.32 -1.33 0.21
CA ILE A 64 -3.38 -1.65 -1.22
C ILE A 64 -2.56 -0.67 -2.04
N LEU A 65 -2.74 0.65 -1.84
CA LEU A 65 -1.95 1.67 -2.55
C LEU A 65 -0.45 1.53 -2.29
N THR A 66 -0.04 1.28 -1.05
CA THR A 66 1.36 1.07 -0.70
C THR A 66 1.93 -0.19 -1.36
N ALA A 67 1.17 -1.29 -1.37
CA ALA A 67 1.57 -2.53 -2.05
C ALA A 67 1.71 -2.33 -3.57
N VAL A 68 0.75 -1.63 -4.18
CA VAL A 68 0.80 -1.27 -5.60
C VAL A 68 2.04 -0.42 -5.92
N GLN A 69 2.35 0.57 -5.08
CA GLN A 69 3.54 1.41 -5.25
C GLN A 69 4.84 0.61 -5.10
N ALA A 70 4.89 -0.33 -4.16
CA ALA A 70 6.07 -1.17 -3.91
C ALA A 70 6.44 -2.05 -5.11
N LEU A 71 5.46 -2.45 -5.93
CA LEU A 71 5.70 -3.25 -7.14
C LEU A 71 6.48 -2.50 -8.23
N GLY A 72 6.37 -1.17 -8.30
CA GLY A 72 6.99 -0.35 -9.34
C GLY A 72 6.48 -0.63 -10.77
N SER A 73 6.97 0.12 -11.74
CA SER A 73 6.56 -0.05 -13.15
C SER A 73 7.23 -1.29 -13.78
N PRO A 74 6.53 -2.08 -14.62
CA PRO A 74 5.15 -1.89 -15.09
C PRO A 74 4.08 -2.60 -14.24
N ARG A 75 4.48 -3.42 -13.26
CA ARG A 75 3.55 -4.29 -12.51
C ARG A 75 2.60 -3.51 -11.60
N GLY A 76 3.11 -2.52 -10.89
CA GLY A 76 2.35 -1.61 -10.04
C GLY A 76 1.36 -0.78 -10.85
N ASP A 77 1.78 -0.25 -12.00
CA ASP A 77 0.88 0.52 -12.86
C ASP A 77 -0.28 -0.35 -13.39
N ALA A 78 0.04 -1.57 -13.84
CA ALA A 78 -0.97 -2.54 -14.26
C ALA A 78 -1.90 -2.98 -13.11
N ALA A 79 -1.37 -3.16 -11.90
CA ALA A 79 -2.18 -3.45 -10.71
C ALA A 79 -3.10 -2.27 -10.36
N ALA A 80 -2.60 -1.04 -10.44
CA ALA A 80 -3.38 0.17 -10.23
C ALA A 80 -4.53 0.26 -11.25
N ALA A 81 -4.23 0.00 -12.53
CA ALA A 81 -5.23 -0.05 -13.59
C ALA A 81 -6.30 -1.13 -13.32
N LEU A 82 -5.90 -2.36 -12.98
CA LEU A 82 -6.83 -3.46 -12.66
C LEU A 82 -7.76 -3.15 -11.48
N LEU A 83 -7.26 -2.44 -10.46
CA LEU A 83 -8.04 -1.97 -9.31
C LEU A 83 -8.85 -0.71 -9.61
N GLY A 84 -8.58 -0.02 -10.73
CA GLY A 84 -9.23 1.25 -11.06
C GLY A 84 -8.71 2.44 -10.24
N LEU A 85 -7.48 2.36 -9.75
CA LEU A 85 -6.83 3.38 -8.92
C LEU A 85 -6.21 4.53 -9.73
N VAL A 86 -6.23 4.44 -11.07
CA VAL A 86 -5.65 5.46 -11.95
C VAL A 86 -6.50 6.75 -11.91
N PRO A 87 -5.92 7.90 -11.51
CA PRO A 87 -6.67 9.15 -11.35
C PRO A 87 -7.15 9.73 -12.70
N GLY A 88 -8.26 10.47 -12.66
CA GLY A 88 -8.77 11.21 -13.82
C GLY A 88 -9.56 10.39 -14.85
N ARG A 89 -9.71 9.07 -14.66
CA ARG A 89 -10.47 8.19 -15.55
C ARG A 89 -11.86 7.88 -14.95
N SER A 90 -12.87 8.67 -15.33
CA SER A 90 -14.28 8.40 -14.99
C SER A 90 -15.05 7.84 -16.19
N GLY A 91 -16.08 7.02 -15.95
CA GLY A 91 -16.97 6.49 -16.99
C GLY A 91 -16.58 5.11 -17.53
N THR A 92 -15.54 5.01 -18.37
CA THR A 92 -15.24 3.78 -19.15
C THR A 92 -14.38 2.74 -18.43
N ALA A 93 -13.50 3.16 -17.50
CA ALA A 93 -12.70 2.26 -16.64
C ALA A 93 -13.54 1.54 -15.56
N ALA A 94 -14.88 1.58 -15.66
CA ALA A 94 -15.79 0.93 -14.72
C ALA A 94 -15.87 -0.59 -14.96
N THR A 95 -15.60 -1.05 -16.19
CA THR A 95 -15.63 -2.48 -16.52
C THR A 95 -14.27 -3.12 -16.30
N ARG A 96 -14.27 -4.42 -15.95
CA ARG A 96 -13.05 -5.23 -15.82
C ARG A 96 -12.24 -5.26 -17.13
N THR A 97 -12.92 -5.32 -18.27
CA THR A 97 -12.28 -5.32 -19.60
C THR A 97 -11.53 -4.03 -19.86
N ALA A 98 -12.15 -2.86 -19.64
CA ALA A 98 -11.48 -1.58 -19.85
C ALA A 98 -10.27 -1.39 -18.94
N ARG A 99 -10.35 -1.87 -17.69
CA ARG A 99 -9.20 -1.88 -16.77
C ARG A 99 -8.07 -2.82 -17.22
N ARG A 100 -8.40 -3.95 -17.84
CA ARG A 100 -7.40 -4.83 -18.47
C ARG A 100 -6.74 -4.18 -19.68
N ASP A 101 -7.51 -3.49 -20.53
CA ASP A 101 -6.94 -2.75 -21.66
C ASP A 101 -5.98 -1.65 -21.17
N GLU A 102 -6.33 -0.97 -20.09
CA GLU A 102 -5.44 0.02 -19.46
C GLU A 102 -4.19 -0.63 -18.86
N ALA A 103 -4.35 -1.74 -18.14
CA ALA A 103 -3.21 -2.50 -17.60
C ALA A 103 -2.28 -3.01 -18.71
N ALA A 104 -2.85 -3.44 -19.85
CA ALA A 104 -2.14 -3.90 -21.03
C ALA A 104 -1.30 -2.80 -21.70
N ALA A 105 -1.74 -1.53 -21.63
CA ALA A 105 -0.97 -0.40 -22.16
C ALA A 105 0.42 -0.26 -21.50
N HIS A 106 0.55 -0.62 -20.22
CA HIS A 106 1.83 -0.59 -19.49
C HIS A 106 2.82 -1.68 -19.91
N TYR A 107 2.38 -2.66 -20.72
CA TYR A 107 3.21 -3.74 -21.25
C TYR A 107 3.51 -3.58 -22.74
N GLY A 108 3.61 -2.33 -23.21
CA GLY A 108 3.95 -2.02 -24.60
C GLY A 108 2.75 -2.07 -25.56
N GLY A 109 1.54 -1.81 -25.06
CA GLY A 109 0.34 -1.71 -25.91
C GLY A 109 -0.16 -3.05 -26.46
N ILE A 110 0.06 -4.13 -25.72
CA ILE A 110 -0.53 -5.45 -25.98
C ILE A 110 -2.06 -5.40 -25.83
N SER A 111 -2.77 -6.42 -26.32
CA SER A 111 -4.22 -6.54 -26.08
C SER A 111 -4.53 -6.97 -24.65
N ALA A 112 -5.72 -6.61 -24.13
CA ALA A 112 -6.20 -7.09 -22.84
C ALA A 112 -6.22 -8.62 -22.72
N ASP A 113 -6.58 -9.33 -23.79
CA ASP A 113 -6.60 -10.80 -23.79
C ASP A 113 -5.19 -11.38 -23.62
N TRP A 114 -4.20 -10.84 -24.31
CA TRP A 114 -2.82 -11.29 -24.16
C TRP A 114 -2.28 -10.94 -22.77
N PHE A 115 -2.59 -9.74 -22.25
CA PHE A 115 -2.27 -9.35 -20.88
C PHE A 115 -2.86 -10.32 -19.86
N GLN A 116 -4.16 -10.65 -19.99
CA GLN A 116 -4.86 -11.59 -19.11
C GLN A 116 -4.16 -12.95 -19.08
N ARG A 117 -3.80 -13.48 -20.24
CA ARG A 117 -3.16 -14.81 -20.35
C ARG A 117 -1.72 -14.82 -19.85
N ARG A 118 -0.95 -13.75 -20.11
CA ARG A 118 0.51 -13.76 -19.93
C ARG A 118 0.99 -13.09 -18.65
N HIS A 119 0.30 -12.04 -18.19
CA HIS A 119 0.81 -11.12 -17.17
C HIS A 119 -0.10 -10.99 -15.94
N GLU A 120 -1.43 -11.02 -16.09
CA GLU A 120 -2.36 -10.77 -14.99
C GLU A 120 -2.09 -11.68 -13.78
N ALA A 121 -1.87 -12.98 -14.01
CA ALA A 121 -1.55 -13.93 -12.93
C ALA A 121 -0.27 -13.54 -12.16
N GLY A 122 0.76 -13.08 -12.87
CA GLY A 122 2.03 -12.65 -12.27
C GLY A 122 1.92 -11.33 -11.51
N VAL A 123 1.14 -10.38 -12.03
CA VAL A 123 0.83 -9.12 -11.34
C VAL A 123 0.03 -9.39 -10.07
N THR A 124 -0.97 -10.27 -10.15
CA THR A 124 -1.81 -10.66 -9.01
C THR A 124 -0.99 -11.35 -7.92
N LEU A 125 -0.11 -12.28 -8.30
CA LEU A 125 0.77 -12.96 -7.35
C LEU A 125 1.71 -11.97 -6.66
N ALA A 126 2.37 -11.08 -7.42
CA ALA A 126 3.28 -10.11 -6.85
C ALA A 126 2.55 -9.18 -5.86
N LEU A 127 1.36 -8.69 -6.23
CA LEU A 127 0.55 -7.85 -5.33
C LEU A 127 0.13 -8.60 -4.06
N ALA A 128 -0.26 -9.87 -4.18
CA ALA A 128 -0.61 -10.69 -3.03
C ALA A 128 0.58 -10.90 -2.08
N MET A 129 1.78 -11.12 -2.62
CA MET A 129 3.01 -11.25 -1.82
C MET A 129 3.34 -9.95 -1.07
N GLU A 130 3.22 -8.79 -1.72
CA GLU A 130 3.45 -7.49 -1.07
C GLU A 130 2.43 -7.23 0.04
N LEU A 131 1.15 -7.57 -0.18
CA LEU A 131 0.13 -7.47 0.86
C LEU A 131 0.41 -8.41 2.04
N ASP A 132 0.80 -9.66 1.78
CA ASP A 132 1.18 -10.61 2.83
C ASP A 132 2.40 -10.10 3.63
N GLN A 133 3.42 -9.57 2.95
CA GLN A 133 4.59 -9.01 3.60
C GLN A 133 4.23 -7.83 4.51
N GLN A 134 3.34 -6.94 4.07
CA GLN A 134 2.85 -5.83 4.88
C GLN A 134 2.05 -6.33 6.10
N LEU A 135 1.19 -7.34 5.93
CA LEU A 135 0.43 -7.94 7.04
C LEU A 135 1.35 -8.56 8.08
N ARG A 136 2.37 -9.33 7.68
CA ARG A 136 3.37 -9.90 8.59
C ARG A 136 4.14 -8.82 9.35
N GLY A 137 4.45 -7.70 8.67
CA GLY A 137 5.07 -6.54 9.31
C GLY A 137 4.19 -5.88 10.39
N GLN A 138 2.88 -5.84 10.19
CA GLN A 138 1.91 -5.35 11.18
C GLN A 138 1.78 -6.31 12.37
N GLU A 139 1.70 -7.62 12.13
CA GLU A 139 1.66 -8.64 13.18
C GLU A 139 2.90 -8.57 14.08
N GLY A 140 4.08 -8.37 13.50
CA GLY A 140 5.34 -8.23 14.24
C GLY A 140 5.46 -6.93 15.04
N THR A 141 4.85 -5.83 14.60
CA THR A 141 4.88 -4.54 15.31
C THR A 141 3.81 -4.43 16.39
N THR A 142 2.76 -5.25 16.36
CA THR A 142 1.64 -5.18 17.30
C THR A 142 1.89 -5.97 18.60
N ARG A 143 2.95 -6.80 18.69
CA ARG A 143 3.25 -7.62 19.88
C ARG A 143 4.24 -7.00 20.87
N THR A 144 4.83 -5.84 20.59
CA THR A 144 5.73 -5.18 21.55
C THR A 144 5.63 -3.68 21.39
N ASP A 145 4.96 -3.03 22.36
CA ASP A 145 5.45 -1.82 23.07
C ASP A 145 4.28 -0.91 23.53
N PRO A 146 3.73 -1.11 24.74
CA PRO A 146 2.91 -0.09 25.41
C PRO A 146 3.71 1.17 25.83
N GLN A 147 5.03 1.23 25.60
CA GLN A 147 5.91 2.33 26.00
C GLN A 147 6.06 3.47 24.98
N ARG A 148 5.56 3.32 23.74
CA ARG A 148 5.69 4.34 22.68
C ARG A 148 4.75 5.53 22.83
N ARG A 149 4.02 5.63 23.94
CA ARG A 149 3.28 6.84 24.34
C ARG A 149 4.14 7.86 25.11
N SER A 150 5.40 7.53 25.42
CA SER A 150 6.30 8.42 26.16
C SER A 150 7.51 8.87 25.32
N ARG A 151 7.30 9.33 24.09
CA ARG A 151 8.23 10.34 23.54
C ARG A 151 7.71 11.70 23.98
N ALA A 152 8.00 12.01 25.24
CA ALA A 152 8.01 13.39 25.70
C ALA A 152 8.90 14.16 24.72
N MET A 153 8.30 15.03 23.91
CA MET A 153 9.05 16.07 23.23
C MET A 153 9.71 16.86 24.36
N THR A 154 11.01 16.71 24.54
CA THR A 154 11.77 17.69 25.29
C THR A 154 11.47 19.04 24.63
N PRO A 155 10.97 20.03 25.37
CA PRO A 155 10.72 21.34 24.80
C PRO A 155 12.04 21.85 24.18
N PRO A 156 11.97 22.59 23.06
CA PRO A 156 13.16 23.17 22.48
C PRO A 156 13.90 23.98 23.56
N PRO A 157 15.25 23.90 23.62
CA PRO A 157 16.00 24.66 24.61
C PRO A 157 15.68 26.16 24.47
N PRO A 158 15.61 26.92 25.58
CA PRO A 158 15.35 28.35 25.53
C PRO A 158 16.39 29.05 24.66
N ALA A 159 15.98 30.09 23.93
CA ALA A 159 16.82 30.84 22.97
C ALA A 159 18.13 31.41 23.57
N ALA A 160 18.25 31.44 24.91
CA ALA A 160 19.45 31.83 25.64
C ALA A 160 20.64 30.85 25.50
N SER A 161 20.45 29.65 24.95
CA SER A 161 21.53 28.65 24.77
C SER A 161 22.38 28.86 23.51
N PHE A 162 22.05 29.82 22.65
CA PHE A 162 22.88 30.17 21.50
C PHE A 162 24.06 31.03 21.94
N GLN A 163 25.24 30.43 22.14
CA GLN A 163 26.49 31.19 22.20
C GLN A 163 27.01 31.45 20.78
N PRO A 164 27.23 32.73 20.39
CA PRO A 164 27.85 33.03 19.10
C PRO A 164 29.30 32.53 19.09
N ARG A 165 29.67 31.90 17.97
CA ARG A 165 31.02 31.38 17.72
C ARG A 165 32.03 32.55 17.72
N PRO A 166 33.12 32.51 18.50
CA PRO A 166 34.13 33.56 18.44
C PRO A 166 34.83 33.57 17.08
N THR A 167 34.97 34.76 16.51
CA THR A 167 35.66 35.01 15.25
C THR A 167 37.17 34.84 15.42
N PRO A 168 37.88 34.25 14.45
CA PRO A 168 39.34 34.13 14.52
C PRO A 168 39.99 35.51 14.37
N THR A 169 40.71 35.92 15.40
CA THR A 169 41.54 37.12 15.42
C THR A 169 42.72 36.92 14.45
N LYS A 170 42.83 37.75 13.41
CA LYS A 170 44.04 37.81 12.59
C LYS A 170 45.15 38.48 13.41
N THR A 171 46.16 37.70 13.80
CA THR A 171 47.41 38.22 14.37
C THR A 171 48.24 38.89 13.27
N PRO A 172 48.71 40.13 13.43
CA PRO A 172 49.78 40.67 12.60
C PRO A 172 51.11 40.29 13.24
N THR A 173 51.98 39.63 12.48
CA THR A 173 53.37 39.39 12.90
C THR A 173 54.25 39.60 11.68
N GLY A 174 54.82 40.81 11.58
CA GLY A 174 56.15 40.97 10.99
C GLY A 174 57.11 40.08 11.79
N GLN A 175 58.22 39.59 11.26
CA GLN A 175 59.26 40.22 10.44
C GLN A 175 60.27 39.06 10.13
N PRO A 176 61.46 39.23 9.54
CA PRO A 176 62.51 40.24 9.84
C PRO A 176 62.75 41.31 8.78
#